data_AF-A0A523YYI1-F1
#
_entry.id   AF-A0A523YYI1-F1
#
_cell.length_a   1.000
_cell.length_b   1.000
_cell.length_c   1.000
_cell.angle_alpha   90.00
_cell.angle_beta   90.00
_cell.angle_gamma   90.00
#
_symmetry.space_group_name_H-M   'P 1'
#
loop_
_entity.id
_entity.type
_entity.pdbx_description
1 polymer ?
#
loop_
_entity_poly.entity_id
_entity_poly.type
_entity_poly.pdbx_seq_one_letter_code
_entity_poly.pdbx_strand_id
1 'polypeptide(L)'
;MRRRFLPAFNYLVLVVLLAIMVFPLVWMFRVSLMSAGGSLDIGRIFNADFTLANYRDLFSAHNMGRYLFNSLFVGVTVTVGNILFCFMVAYALARYKYLHNKLLFMTVIVVLMIPAHILIVPLYI
;
A
#
# COMPACT_ATOMS: atom_id res chain seq x y z
N MET A 1 3.54 22.28 -37.39
CA MET A 1 2.31 22.23 -36.56
C MET A 1 2.03 20.89 -35.84
N ARG A 2 2.50 19.72 -36.32
CA ARG A 2 2.24 18.40 -35.67
C ARG A 2 2.89 18.13 -34.29
N ARG A 3 3.87 18.93 -33.84
CA ARG A 3 4.64 18.67 -32.61
C ARG A 3 4.01 19.21 -31.31
N ARG A 4 2.93 20.01 -31.38
CA ARG A 4 2.28 20.63 -30.20
C ARG A 4 1.02 19.89 -29.70
N PHE A 5 0.41 19.04 -30.53
CA PHE A 5 -0.79 18.27 -30.16
C PHE A 5 -0.47 16.97 -29.40
N LEU A 6 0.68 16.34 -29.66
CA LEU A 6 1.17 15.16 -28.94
C LEU A 6 1.33 15.40 -27.42
N PRO A 7 1.95 16.51 -26.95
CA PRO A 7 2.04 16.76 -25.51
C PRO A 7 0.68 17.07 -24.89
N ALA A 8 -0.19 17.85 -25.55
CA ALA A 8 -1.52 18.16 -25.03
C ALA A 8 -2.39 16.90 -24.84
N PHE A 9 -2.33 15.96 -25.80
CA PHE A 9 -2.99 14.66 -25.68
C PHE A 9 -2.41 13.83 -24.52
N ASN A 10 -1.08 13.75 -24.38
CA ASN A 10 -0.45 13.03 -23.27
C ASN A 10 -0.81 13.62 -21.90
N TYR A 11 -0.86 14.94 -21.78
CA TYR A 11 -1.31 15.60 -20.54
C TYR A 11 -2.77 15.31 -20.24
N LEU A 12 -3.64 15.31 -21.25
CA LEU A 12 -5.05 14.96 -21.08
C LEU A 12 -5.21 13.51 -20.59
N VAL A 13 -4.48 12.56 -21.18
CA VAL A 13 -4.46 11.15 -20.74
C VAL A 13 -3.97 11.03 -19.30
N LEU A 14 -2.89 11.72 -18.94
CA LEU A 14 -2.35 11.71 -17.57
C LEU A 14 -3.35 12.28 -16.57
N VAL A 15 -4.04 13.38 -16.91
CA VAL A 15 -5.07 13.99 -16.04
C VAL A 15 -6.26 13.06 -15.85
N VAL A 16 -6.71 12.38 -16.91
CA VAL A 16 -7.81 11.41 -16.82
C VAL A 16 -7.42 10.22 -15.94
N LEU A 17 -6.23 9.65 -16.13
CA LEU A 17 -5.73 8.55 -15.29
C LEU A 17 -5.59 8.97 -13.82
N LEU A 18 -5.07 10.18 -13.58
CA LEU A 18 -4.97 10.74 -12.24
C LEU A 18 -6.35 10.92 -11.61
N ALA A 19 -7.34 11.44 -12.35
CA ALA A 19 -8.70 11.58 -11.86
C ALA A 19 -9.31 10.23 -11.46
N ILE A 20 -9.11 9.19 -12.28
CA ILE A 20 -9.58 7.81 -11.98
C ILE A 20 -8.91 7.26 -10.72
N MET A 21 -7.60 7.46 -10.54
CA MET A 21 -6.87 6.98 -9.36
C MET A 21 -7.20 7.77 -8.08
N VAL A 22 -7.41 9.08 -8.19
CA VAL A 22 -7.69 9.96 -7.05
C VAL A 22 -9.14 9.85 -6.60
N PHE A 23 -10.08 9.56 -7.51
CA PHE A 23 -11.49 9.41 -7.20
C PHE A 23 -11.78 8.49 -5.99
N PRO A 24 -11.30 7.23 -5.92
CA PRO A 24 -11.55 6.38 -4.76
C PRO A 24 -10.92 6.90 -3.47
N LEU A 25 -9.77 7.60 -3.54
CA LEU A 25 -9.14 8.19 -2.35
C LEU A 25 -9.98 9.35 -1.79
N VAL A 26 -10.48 10.22 -2.66
CA VAL A 26 -11.38 11.31 -2.27
C VAL A 26 -12.66 10.73 -1.70
N TRP A 27 -13.19 9.66 -2.30
CA TRP A 27 -14.37 8.96 -1.78
C TRP A 27 -14.13 8.42 -0.36
N MET A 28 -13.06 7.67 -0.14
CA MET A 28 -12.71 7.13 1.18
C MET A 28 -12.52 8.24 2.23
N PHE A 29 -11.86 9.34 1.85
CA PHE A 29 -11.68 10.48 2.75
C PHE A 29 -13.02 11.09 3.16
N ARG A 30 -13.98 11.23 2.23
CA ARG A 30 -15.31 11.75 2.57
C ARG A 30 -16.10 10.81 3.47
N VAL A 31 -16.10 9.52 3.18
CA VAL A 31 -16.77 8.51 4.01
C VAL A 31 -16.20 8.51 5.44
N SER A 32 -14.89 8.70 5.59
CA SER A 32 -14.26 8.75 6.92
C SER A 32 -14.76 9.90 7.81
N LEU A 33 -15.26 10.99 7.21
CA LEU A 33 -15.79 12.18 7.89
C LEU A 33 -17.32 12.16 8.04
N MET A 34 -18.00 11.11 7.60
CA MET A 34 -19.46 11.04 7.63
C MET A 34 -19.99 10.61 9.00
N SER A 35 -21.09 11.17 9.49
CA SER A 35 -21.67 10.77 10.78
C SER A 35 -22.16 9.32 10.80
N ALA A 36 -22.15 8.70 11.99
CA ALA A 36 -22.61 7.32 12.19
C ALA A 36 -24.09 7.18 11.78
N GLY A 37 -24.36 6.45 10.69
CA GLY A 37 -25.69 6.31 10.09
C GLY A 37 -25.86 7.03 8.74
N GLY A 38 -24.81 7.68 8.23
CA GLY A 38 -24.82 8.24 6.88
C GLY A 38 -25.02 7.17 5.80
N SER A 39 -25.97 7.41 4.88
CA SER A 39 -26.16 6.55 3.71
C SER A 39 -24.97 6.65 2.75
N LEU A 40 -24.49 5.50 2.26
CA LEU A 40 -23.51 5.38 1.16
C LEU A 40 -24.09 5.79 -0.21
N ASP A 41 -25.32 6.32 -0.25
CA ASP A 41 -25.97 6.79 -1.46
C ASP A 41 -25.20 7.90 -2.17
N ILE A 42 -24.90 7.65 -3.43
CA ILE A 42 -24.30 8.60 -4.38
C ILE A 42 -25.18 9.88 -4.51
N GLY A 43 -26.51 9.77 -4.33
CA GLY A 43 -27.42 10.92 -4.39
C GLY A 43 -27.32 11.90 -3.21
N ARG A 44 -26.76 11.47 -2.07
CA ARG A 44 -26.58 12.30 -0.87
C ARG A 44 -25.14 12.73 -0.63
N ILE A 45 -24.27 12.53 -1.64
CA ILE A 45 -22.85 12.93 -1.62
C ILE A 45 -22.65 14.37 -1.13
N PHE A 46 -23.55 15.31 -1.45
CA PHE A 46 -23.38 16.72 -1.07
C PHE A 46 -24.10 17.15 0.22
N ASN A 47 -24.95 16.31 0.80
CA ASN A 47 -25.79 16.65 1.96
C ASN A 47 -25.37 15.91 3.25
N ALA A 48 -24.18 15.31 3.27
CA ALA A 48 -23.68 14.62 4.45
C ALA A 48 -23.08 15.62 5.45
N ASP A 49 -23.53 15.55 6.71
CA ASP A 49 -22.93 16.32 7.80
C ASP A 49 -21.49 15.83 8.03
N PHE A 50 -20.52 16.71 7.77
CA PHE A 50 -19.12 16.43 8.06
C PHE A 50 -18.87 16.47 9.57
N THR A 51 -18.31 15.41 10.12
CA THR A 51 -17.98 15.30 11.53
C THR A 51 -16.62 14.63 11.75
N LEU A 52 -15.95 15.04 12.82
CA LEU A 52 -14.71 14.42 13.32
C LEU A 52 -15.00 13.38 14.40
N ALA A 53 -16.27 13.07 14.68
CA ALA A 53 -16.66 12.11 15.72
C ALA A 53 -16.02 10.73 15.51
N ASN A 54 -15.99 10.22 14.28
CA ASN A 54 -15.37 8.93 13.95
C ASN A 54 -13.90 8.88 14.36
N TYR A 55 -13.15 9.95 14.11
CA TYR A 55 -11.74 10.04 14.50
C TYR A 55 -11.60 10.07 16.03
N ARG A 56 -12.43 10.87 16.72
CA ARG A 56 -12.41 10.90 18.18
C ARG A 56 -12.68 9.51 18.75
N ASP A 57 -13.71 8.83 18.27
CA ASP A 57 -14.10 7.50 18.72
C ASP A 57 -13.05 6.43 18.40
N LEU A 58 -12.38 6.51 17.25
CA LEU A 58 -11.24 5.65 16.91
C LEU A 58 -10.12 5.75 17.95
N PHE A 59 -9.74 6.97 18.32
CA PHE A 59 -8.63 7.20 19.26
C PHE A 59 -9.03 7.01 20.73
N SER A 60 -10.28 7.28 21.12
CA SER A 60 -10.74 7.14 22.51
C SER A 60 -11.29 5.75 22.85
N ALA A 61 -12.04 5.12 21.94
CA ALA A 61 -12.73 3.86 22.21
C ALA A 61 -12.03 2.62 21.62
N HIS A 62 -11.28 2.78 20.52
CA HIS A 62 -10.73 1.64 19.76
C HIS A 62 -9.20 1.48 19.85
N ASN A 63 -8.52 2.12 20.82
CA ASN A 63 -7.05 2.01 21.00
C ASN A 63 -6.24 2.21 19.69
N MET A 64 -6.73 3.03 18.76
CA MET A 64 -6.16 3.21 17.43
C MET A 64 -4.67 3.61 17.46
N GLY A 65 -4.26 4.40 18.46
CA GLY A 65 -2.86 4.79 18.65
C GLY A 65 -1.92 3.60 18.84
N ARG A 66 -2.36 2.55 19.55
CA ARG A 66 -1.56 1.34 19.76
C ARG A 66 -1.47 0.51 18.48
N TYR A 67 -2.55 0.40 17.71
CA TYR A 67 -2.52 -0.27 16.41
C TYR A 67 -1.57 0.43 15.44
N LEU A 68 -1.64 1.76 15.37
CA LEU A 68 -0.75 2.54 14.51
C LEU A 68 0.71 2.37 14.93
N PHE A 69 1.00 2.42 16.23
CA PHE A 69 2.35 2.20 16.75
C PHE A 69 2.86 0.78 16.45
N ASN A 70 2.05 -0.25 16.68
CA ASN A 70 2.43 -1.63 16.40
C ASN A 70 2.74 -1.82 14.90
N SER A 71 1.88 -1.32 14.01
CA SER A 71 2.11 -1.40 12.56
C SER A 71 3.35 -0.64 12.12
N LEU A 72 3.58 0.55 12.67
CA LEU A 72 4.78 1.34 12.38
C LEU A 72 6.04 0.63 12.88
N PHE A 73 6.03 0.16 14.13
CA PHE A 73 7.16 -0.53 14.74
C PHE A 73 7.53 -1.80 13.99
N VAL A 74 6.54 -2.66 13.72
CA VAL A 74 6.74 -3.91 12.96
C VAL A 74 7.18 -3.59 11.54
N GLY A 75 6.50 -2.67 10.85
CA GLY A 75 6.84 -2.28 9.47
C GLY A 75 8.27 -1.78 9.36
N VAL A 76 8.68 -0.83 10.20
CA VAL A 76 10.04 -0.27 10.19
C VAL A 76 11.07 -1.34 10.53
N THR A 77 10.84 -2.14 11.57
CA THR A 77 11.79 -3.18 12.01
C THR A 77 12.00 -4.22 10.92
N VAL A 78 10.91 -4.70 10.30
CA VAL A 78 10.97 -5.66 9.19
C VAL A 78 11.64 -5.06 7.97
N THR A 79 11.31 -3.82 7.59
CA THR A 79 11.97 -3.16 6.44
C THR A 79 13.47 -2.99 6.67
N VAL A 80 13.89 -2.52 7.84
CA VAL A 80 15.31 -2.35 8.16
C VAL A 80 16.03 -3.69 8.16
N GLY A 81 15.46 -4.71 8.82
CA GLY A 81 16.01 -6.07 8.81
C GLY A 81 16.16 -6.60 7.38
N ASN A 82 15.11 -6.47 6.57
CA ASN A 82 15.11 -6.94 5.19
C ASN A 82 16.17 -6.23 4.35
N ILE A 83 16.30 -4.90 4.47
CA ILE A 83 17.36 -4.14 3.77
C ILE A 83 18.74 -4.65 4.17
N LEU A 84 19.01 -4.84 5.46
CA LEU A 84 20.31 -5.31 5.94
C LEU A 84 20.66 -6.68 5.35
N PHE A 85 19.77 -7.67 5.49
CA PHE A 85 20.02 -9.03 5.02
C PHE A 85 20.02 -9.13 3.48
N CYS A 86 19.05 -8.52 2.80
CA CYS A 86 19.02 -8.52 1.34
C CYS A 86 20.23 -7.82 0.75
N PHE A 87 20.71 -6.72 1.35
CA PHE A 87 21.89 -6.04 0.85
C PHE A 87 23.15 -6.93 0.97
N MET A 88 23.34 -7.62 2.10
CA MET A 88 24.45 -8.55 2.29
C MET A 88 24.42 -9.69 1.26
N VAL A 89 23.25 -10.31 1.05
CA VAL A 89 23.08 -11.42 0.10
C VAL A 89 23.25 -10.93 -1.35
N ALA A 90 22.63 -9.79 -1.70
CA ALA A 90 22.75 -9.20 -3.03
C ALA A 90 24.20 -8.83 -3.36
N TYR A 91 24.94 -8.26 -2.41
CA TYR A 91 26.36 -7.97 -2.58
C TYR A 91 27.18 -9.25 -2.81
N ALA A 92 26.93 -10.29 -2.01
CA ALA A 92 27.62 -11.57 -2.15
C ALA A 92 27.37 -12.20 -3.53
N LEU A 93 26.11 -12.24 -3.98
CA LEU A 93 25.75 -12.79 -5.29
C LEU A 93 26.28 -11.95 -6.47
N ALA A 94 26.30 -10.62 -6.33
CA ALA A 94 26.72 -9.72 -7.41
C ALA A 94 28.26 -9.67 -7.57
N ARG A 95 29.01 -9.71 -6.46
CA ARG A 95 30.47 -9.51 -6.49
C ARG A 95 31.26 -10.81 -6.60
N TYR A 96 30.79 -11.89 -5.97
CA TYR A 96 31.45 -13.18 -6.08
C TYR A 96 30.94 -13.93 -7.32
N LYS A 97 31.82 -14.53 -8.11
CA LYS A 97 31.47 -15.30 -9.32
C LYS A 97 31.66 -16.80 -9.08
N TYR A 98 31.05 -17.34 -8.02
CA TYR A 98 31.11 -18.79 -7.78
C TYR A 98 30.13 -19.54 -8.69
N LEU A 99 30.50 -20.76 -9.09
CA LEU A 99 29.70 -21.64 -9.97
C LEU A 99 28.28 -21.91 -9.44
N HIS A 100 28.12 -21.95 -8.10
CA HIS A 100 26.86 -22.23 -7.42
C HIS A 100 25.93 -21.03 -7.24
N ASN A 101 26.35 -19.82 -7.63
CA ASN A 101 25.54 -18.61 -7.44
C ASN A 101 24.24 -18.62 -8.26
N LYS A 102 24.23 -19.31 -9.41
CA LYS A 102 23.00 -19.53 -10.19
C LYS A 102 21.97 -20.37 -9.45
N LEU A 103 22.42 -21.38 -8.70
CA LEU A 103 21.53 -22.27 -7.95
C LEU A 103 20.92 -21.54 -6.75
N LEU A 104 21.73 -20.80 -6.00
CA LEU A 104 21.27 -19.94 -4.90
C LEU A 104 20.26 -18.87 -5.39
N PHE A 105 20.56 -18.21 -6.52
CA PHE A 105 19.64 -17.25 -7.11
C PHE A 105 18.31 -17.90 -7.51
N MET A 106 18.37 -19.09 -8.13
CA MET A 106 17.16 -19.83 -8.52
C MET A 106 16.32 -20.24 -7.30
N THR A 107 16.95 -20.64 -6.18
CA THR A 107 16.23 -20.92 -4.93
C THR A 107 15.50 -19.68 -4.41
N VAL A 108 16.12 -18.49 -4.45
CA VAL A 108 15.47 -17.24 -4.05
C VAL A 108 14.22 -16.98 -4.92
N ILE A 109 14.33 -17.13 -6.23
CA ILE A 109 13.18 -16.97 -7.14
C ILE A 109 12.08 -17.98 -6.81
N VAL A 110 12.41 -19.26 -6.60
CA VAL A 110 11.42 -20.29 -6.24
C VAL A 110 10.69 -19.93 -4.95
N VAL A 111 11.40 -19.44 -3.93
CA VAL A 111 10.78 -18.99 -2.66
C VAL A 111 9.86 -17.79 -2.89
N LEU A 112 10.26 -16.82 -3.72
CA LEU A 112 9.42 -15.66 -4.06
C LEU A 112 8.17 -16.01 -4.85
N MET A 113 8.15 -17.15 -5.55
CA MET A 113 6.97 -17.67 -6.26
C MET A 113 5.96 -18.36 -5.33
N ILE A 114 6.35 -18.70 -4.09
CA ILE A 114 5.44 -19.31 -3.12
C ILE A 114 4.40 -18.25 -2.73
N PRO A 115 3.09 -18.49 -2.97
CA PRO A 115 2.06 -17.53 -2.63
C PRO A 115 1.94 -17.40 -1.11
N ALA A 116 1.96 -16.16 -0.64
CA ALA A 116 1.90 -15.83 0.79
C ALA A 116 0.69 -16.44 1.54
N HIS A 117 -0.40 -16.75 0.82
CA HIS A 117 -1.60 -17.37 1.36
C HIS A 117 -1.35 -18.74 1.99
N ILE A 118 -0.35 -19.51 1.51
CA ILE A 118 -0.02 -20.84 2.07
C ILE A 118 0.54 -20.71 3.49
N LEU A 119 1.15 -19.57 3.82
CA LEU A 119 1.73 -19.31 5.14
C LEU A 119 0.68 -18.97 6.20
N ILE A 120 -0.56 -18.67 5.81
CA ILE A 120 -1.64 -18.31 6.73
C ILE A 120 -2.09 -19.54 7.53
N VAL A 121 -2.26 -20.70 6.89
CA VAL A 121 -2.76 -21.93 7.55
C VAL A 121 -1.99 -22.31 8.82
N PRO A 122 -0.65 -22.41 8.81
CA PRO A 122 0.12 -22.78 10.02
C PRO A 122 0.18 -21.68 11.09
N LEU A 123 -0.23 -20.45 10.78
CA LEU A 123 -0.17 -19.31 11.72
C LEU A 123 -1.46 -19.16 12.54
N TYR A 124 -2.53 -19.88 12.14
CA TYR A 124 -3.88 -19.78 12.72
C TYR A 124 -4.35 -21.09 13.40
N ILE A 125 -3.56 -22.16 13.39
CA ILE A 125 -3.80 -23.44 14.10
C ILE A 125 -2.82 -23.52 15.26
#